data_AF-A0A0D2ULG4-F1
#
_entry.id   AF-A0A0D2ULG4-F1
#
_cell.length_a   1.000
_cell.length_b   1.000
_cell.length_c   1.000
_cell.angle_alpha   90.00
_cell.angle_beta   90.00
_cell.angle_gamma   90.00
#
_symmetry.space_group_name_H-M   'P 1'
#
loop_
_entity.id
_entity.type
_entity.pdbx_description
1 polymer ?
#
loop_
_entity_poly.entity_id
_entity_poly.type
_entity_poly.pdbx_seq_one_letter_code
_entity_poly.pdbx_strand_id
1 'polypeptide(L)'
;MPQVKIIAKNFMDMVASLPAIKLDLLYRNQFICEAILRSLPPLAKKYVLQMLYIDIPITSKSLQEWLLADGSSKHKVAIDRLIQLRVFEVIDRKKETTYKLNSTFQTNLRKHMISGGILPREPMPQSVTARLPTSEELDAYAHEQWECFLLQLISSGQAEKSTSFSSSMMRIFQRGLLRQRDKEAPRLTESGFQFLLMDTNAQLWYIIREYISNSEEQGVDQADLIAFLLELSFHTPGEAYSLDTLTDDQTTMIKDLADLGLVKLQKGRKESWFIPTKLATNLSVSLTDSSSRKQGFVVVETNFRMYAYSSSKLHCEILRLFARVEYQLPNLIVGAITKESLYNAFENGITAGQLLVTPEYR
;
A
#
# COMPACT_ATOMS: atom_id res chain seq x y z
N MET A 1 27.45 1.52 -5.26
CA MET A 1 26.07 1.71 -4.74
C MET A 1 25.12 1.08 -5.74
N PRO A 2 24.46 -0.05 -5.43
CA PRO A 2 23.54 -0.63 -6.37
C PRO A 2 22.25 0.19 -6.39
N GLN A 3 21.84 0.57 -7.60
CA GLN A 3 20.56 1.21 -7.91
C GLN A 3 19.43 0.39 -7.28
N VAL A 4 18.65 1.02 -6.41
CA VAL A 4 17.44 0.42 -5.84
C VAL A 4 16.46 0.23 -6.99
N LYS A 5 16.41 -0.98 -7.55
CA LYS A 5 15.26 -1.43 -8.34
C LYS A 5 14.05 -1.27 -7.44
N ILE A 6 13.11 -0.42 -7.82
CA ILE A 6 11.77 -0.41 -7.22
C ILE A 6 11.10 -1.71 -7.64
N ILE A 7 11.43 -2.77 -6.91
CA ILE A 7 10.60 -3.94 -6.86
C ILE A 7 9.61 -3.59 -5.77
N ALA A 8 8.42 -3.13 -6.15
CA ALA A 8 7.29 -3.07 -5.23
C ALA A 8 6.88 -4.50 -4.90
N LYS A 9 7.71 -5.11 -4.07
CA LYS A 9 7.44 -6.33 -3.37
C LYS A 9 6.68 -5.85 -2.15
N ASN A 10 5.36 -5.85 -2.31
CA ASN A 10 4.28 -5.96 -1.31
C ASN A 10 4.64 -5.52 0.12
N PHE A 11 3.78 -4.75 0.81
CA PHE A 11 3.98 -4.36 2.23
C PHE A 11 4.50 -5.47 3.13
N MET A 12 3.99 -6.68 2.91
CA MET A 12 4.37 -7.85 3.67
C MET A 12 5.82 -8.31 3.46
N ASP A 13 6.44 -7.96 2.33
CA ASP A 13 7.87 -8.16 2.10
C ASP A 13 8.71 -7.20 2.94
N MET A 14 8.24 -5.96 3.14
CA MET A 14 8.86 -5.03 4.08
C MET A 14 8.71 -5.55 5.51
N VAL A 15 7.51 -6.00 5.91
CA VAL A 15 7.31 -6.63 7.23
C VAL A 15 8.24 -7.84 7.40
N ALA A 16 8.36 -8.70 6.39
CA ALA A 16 9.27 -9.85 6.40
C ALA A 16 10.76 -9.48 6.48
N SER A 17 11.13 -8.26 6.09
CA SER A 17 12.51 -7.77 6.18
C SER A 17 12.89 -7.26 7.57
N LEU A 18 11.92 -7.13 8.49
CA LEU A 18 12.17 -6.65 9.84
C LEU A 18 13.01 -7.64 10.67
N PRO A 19 13.80 -7.15 11.63
CA PRO A 19 14.50 -7.99 12.60
C PRO A 19 13.54 -8.90 13.38
N ALA A 20 14.07 -10.06 13.79
CA ALA A 20 13.39 -11.06 14.64
C ALA A 20 12.59 -10.45 15.79
N ILE A 21 13.24 -9.57 16.54
CA ILE A 21 12.74 -8.98 17.77
C ILE A 21 11.52 -8.09 17.48
N LYS A 22 11.58 -7.31 16.40
CA LYS A 22 10.46 -6.46 15.96
C LYS A 22 9.28 -7.32 15.48
N LEU A 23 9.52 -8.42 14.76
CA LEU A 23 8.47 -9.36 14.35
C LEU A 23 7.78 -10.04 15.54
N ASP A 24 8.53 -10.51 16.52
CA ASP A 24 7.95 -11.12 17.72
C ASP A 24 7.13 -10.11 18.55
N LEU A 25 7.55 -8.83 18.57
CA LEU A 25 6.78 -7.74 19.18
C LEU A 25 5.46 -7.51 18.45
N LEU A 26 5.49 -7.45 17.12
CA LEU A 26 4.29 -7.33 16.28
C LEU A 26 3.32 -8.51 16.52
N TYR A 27 3.84 -9.72 16.70
CA TYR A 27 3.00 -10.92 16.92
C TYR A 27 2.30 -10.94 18.26
N ARG A 28 2.66 -10.07 19.20
CA ARG A 28 1.91 -9.89 20.46
C ARG A 28 0.52 -9.32 20.22
N ASN A 29 0.33 -8.58 19.13
CA ASN A 29 -0.97 -8.02 18.76
C ASN A 29 -1.77 -9.03 17.92
N GLN A 30 -2.99 -9.34 18.36
CA GLN A 30 -3.88 -10.29 17.69
C GLN A 30 -4.25 -9.88 16.26
N PHE A 31 -4.43 -8.57 16.02
CA PHE A 31 -4.82 -8.04 14.71
C PHE A 31 -3.71 -8.20 13.70
N ILE A 32 -2.47 -8.05 14.14
CA ILE A 32 -1.31 -8.23 13.26
C ILE A 32 -1.19 -9.69 12.85
N CYS A 33 -1.44 -10.63 13.77
CA CYS A 33 -1.50 -12.05 13.43
C CYS A 33 -2.58 -12.35 12.37
N GLU A 34 -3.73 -11.70 12.49
CA GLU A 34 -4.84 -11.82 11.55
C GLU A 34 -4.54 -11.17 10.17
N ALA A 35 -3.94 -9.98 10.15
CA ALA A 35 -3.48 -9.31 8.93
C ALA A 35 -2.47 -10.17 8.18
N ILE A 36 -1.51 -10.72 8.91
CA ILE A 36 -0.52 -11.60 8.33
C ILE A 36 -1.19 -12.83 7.75
N LEU A 37 -2.09 -13.48 8.49
CA LEU A 37 -2.86 -14.60 7.99
C LEU A 37 -3.63 -14.23 6.70
N ARG A 38 -4.31 -13.07 6.65
CA ARG A 38 -5.01 -12.60 5.45
C ARG A 38 -4.10 -12.40 4.24
N SER A 39 -2.87 -11.93 4.48
CA SER A 39 -1.89 -11.68 3.43
C SER A 39 -1.18 -12.93 2.89
N LEU A 40 -1.27 -14.06 3.60
CA LEU A 40 -0.58 -15.29 3.20
C LEU A 40 -1.21 -15.92 1.93
N PRO A 41 -0.40 -16.61 1.10
CA PRO A 41 -0.92 -17.44 0.02
C PRO A 41 -1.92 -18.49 0.53
N PRO A 42 -2.91 -18.92 -0.29
CA PRO A 42 -3.94 -19.87 0.14
C PRO A 42 -3.40 -21.16 0.77
N LEU A 43 -2.28 -21.68 0.23
CA LEU A 43 -1.65 -22.89 0.75
C LEU A 43 -0.95 -22.66 2.10
N ALA A 44 -0.32 -21.49 2.28
CA ALA A 44 0.28 -21.10 3.56
C ALA A 44 -0.80 -20.93 4.65
N LYS A 45 -1.95 -20.31 4.32
CA LYS A 45 -3.12 -20.22 5.19
C LYS A 45 -3.60 -21.60 5.64
N LYS A 46 -3.74 -22.54 4.70
CA LYS A 46 -4.12 -23.94 5.00
C LYS A 46 -3.16 -24.55 6.03
N TYR A 47 -1.85 -24.43 5.84
CA TYR A 47 -0.87 -24.99 6.77
C TYR A 47 -0.97 -24.39 8.17
N VAL A 48 -1.07 -23.06 8.27
CA VAL A 48 -1.20 -22.37 9.56
C VAL A 48 -2.47 -22.82 10.29
N LEU A 49 -3.60 -22.93 9.59
CA LEU A 49 -4.88 -23.35 10.18
C LEU A 49 -4.87 -24.82 10.60
N GLN A 50 -4.28 -25.72 9.80
CA GLN A 50 -4.17 -27.14 10.15
C GLN A 50 -3.23 -27.37 11.34
N MET A 51 -2.14 -26.61 11.41
CA MET A 51 -1.17 -26.70 12.50
C MET A 51 -1.58 -25.89 13.74
N LEU A 52 -2.69 -25.13 13.68
CA LEU A 52 -3.04 -24.18 14.72
C LEU A 52 -3.16 -24.84 16.09
N TYR A 53 -3.71 -26.05 16.18
CA TYR A 53 -3.88 -26.81 17.43
C TYR A 53 -2.84 -27.92 17.62
N ILE A 54 -1.81 -27.98 16.77
CA ILE A 54 -0.73 -28.96 16.85
C ILE A 54 0.46 -28.30 17.54
N ASP A 55 0.80 -28.77 18.74
CA ASP A 55 1.95 -28.25 19.50
C ASP A 55 3.27 -28.96 19.14
N ILE A 56 3.18 -30.07 18.42
CA ILE A 56 4.32 -30.91 18.02
C ILE A 56 4.89 -30.44 16.67
N PRO A 57 6.22 -30.36 16.49
CA PRO A 57 6.82 -30.05 15.19
C PRO A 57 6.44 -31.10 14.12
N ILE A 58 6.11 -30.63 12.92
CA ILE A 58 5.74 -31.49 11.79
C ILE A 58 6.90 -31.59 10.81
N THR A 59 7.17 -32.79 10.29
CA THR A 59 8.26 -33.00 9.32
C THR A 59 7.92 -32.42 7.95
N SER A 60 8.96 -32.00 7.21
CA SER A 60 8.77 -31.53 5.83
C SER A 60 8.13 -32.59 4.92
N LYS A 61 8.36 -33.89 5.17
CA LYS A 61 7.77 -34.99 4.39
C LYS A 61 6.26 -35.05 4.62
N SER A 62 5.81 -34.99 5.87
CA SER A 62 4.38 -35.00 6.22
C SER A 62 3.62 -33.81 5.62
N LEU A 63 4.23 -32.62 5.55
CA LEU A 63 3.62 -31.47 4.87
C LEU A 63 3.48 -31.66 3.35
N GLN A 64 4.40 -32.41 2.74
CA GLN A 64 4.36 -32.72 1.31
C GLN A 64 3.28 -33.76 0.99
N GLU A 65 2.96 -34.67 1.91
CA GLU A 65 1.86 -35.62 1.77
C GLU A 65 0.49 -34.93 1.70
N TRP A 66 0.36 -33.71 2.22
CA TRP A 66 -0.89 -32.93 2.16
C TRP A 66 -1.14 -32.25 0.80
N LEU A 67 -0.23 -32.45 -0.17
CA LEU A 67 -0.28 -31.88 -1.50
C LEU A 67 -0.74 -32.89 -2.54
N LEU A 68 -1.39 -32.38 -3.58
CA LEU A 68 -1.58 -33.09 -4.83
C LEU A 68 -0.30 -32.98 -5.68
N ALA A 69 -0.12 -33.89 -6.64
CA ALA A 69 1.09 -34.01 -7.46
C ALA A 69 1.54 -32.68 -8.13
N ASP A 70 0.59 -31.83 -8.52
CA ASP A 70 0.88 -30.55 -9.20
C ASP A 70 1.18 -29.38 -8.24
N GLY A 71 1.16 -29.61 -6.92
CA GLY A 71 1.27 -28.56 -5.90
C GLY A 71 2.68 -28.15 -5.48
N SER A 72 3.73 -28.82 -5.98
CA SER A 72 5.09 -28.69 -5.45
C SER A 72 5.68 -27.27 -5.56
N SER A 73 5.43 -26.56 -6.67
CA SER A 73 5.91 -25.19 -6.85
C SER A 73 5.24 -24.21 -5.87
N LYS A 74 3.91 -24.32 -5.70
CA LYS A 74 3.14 -23.52 -4.74
C LYS A 74 3.53 -23.82 -3.30
N HIS A 75 3.88 -25.06 -2.99
CA HIS A 75 4.38 -25.47 -1.68
C HIS A 75 5.68 -24.76 -1.32
N LYS A 76 6.67 -24.76 -2.21
CA LYS A 76 7.95 -24.08 -1.98
C LYS A 76 7.73 -22.59 -1.66
N VAL A 77 6.94 -21.91 -2.49
CA VAL A 77 6.60 -20.49 -2.26
C VAL A 77 5.88 -20.27 -0.94
N ALA A 78 4.96 -21.16 -0.56
CA ALA A 78 4.22 -21.06 0.71
C ALA A 78 5.14 -21.24 1.93
N ILE A 79 6.03 -22.24 1.90
CA ILE A 79 6.98 -22.51 2.98
C ILE A 79 8.00 -21.38 3.10
N ASP A 80 8.59 -20.95 1.98
CA ASP A 80 9.52 -19.82 1.95
C ASP A 80 8.88 -18.57 2.57
N ARG A 81 7.60 -18.32 2.24
CA ARG A 81 6.87 -17.18 2.79
C ARG A 81 6.63 -17.29 4.29
N LEU A 82 6.25 -18.48 4.79
CA LEU A 82 6.02 -18.72 6.21
C LEU A 82 7.31 -18.60 7.04
N ILE A 83 8.44 -19.03 6.48
CA ILE A 83 9.77 -18.89 7.11
C ILE A 83 10.21 -17.42 7.11
N GLN A 84 10.08 -16.72 5.98
CA GLN A 84 10.44 -15.29 5.87
C GLN A 84 9.70 -14.42 6.88
N LEU A 85 8.40 -14.67 7.07
CA LEU A 85 7.61 -13.96 8.06
C LEU A 85 7.88 -14.43 9.49
N ARG A 86 8.60 -15.55 9.70
CA ARG A 86 8.78 -16.22 11.00
C ARG A 86 7.49 -16.73 11.63
N VAL A 87 6.49 -17.03 10.80
CA VAL A 87 5.31 -17.80 11.24
C VAL A 87 5.73 -19.25 11.49
N PHE A 88 6.64 -19.77 10.66
CA PHE A 88 7.29 -21.07 10.86
C PHE A 88 8.70 -20.89 11.44
N GLU A 89 8.94 -21.60 12.54
CA GLU A 89 10.26 -21.84 13.10
C GLU A 89 10.81 -23.15 12.52
N VAL A 90 11.99 -23.09 11.91
CA VAL A 90 12.69 -24.26 11.39
C VAL A 90 13.53 -24.86 12.51
N ILE A 91 13.25 -26.11 12.83
CA ILE A 91 14.01 -26.89 13.80
C ILE A 91 14.76 -27.97 13.02
N ASP A 92 16.04 -27.71 12.74
CA ASP A 92 16.92 -28.64 12.05
C ASP A 92 17.49 -29.67 13.02
N ARG A 93 16.97 -30.90 12.98
CA ARG A 93 17.51 -32.03 13.73
C ARG A 93 18.24 -32.97 12.79
N LYS A 94 19.56 -32.76 12.64
CA LYS A 94 20.64 -33.62 12.06
C LYS A 94 20.39 -34.43 10.76
N LYS A 95 19.15 -34.70 10.30
CA LYS A 95 18.74 -35.35 9.06
C LYS A 95 17.32 -34.98 8.57
N GLU A 96 16.48 -34.31 9.38
CA GLU A 96 15.14 -33.91 8.94
C GLU A 96 14.81 -32.47 9.37
N THR A 97 14.32 -31.68 8.40
CA THR A 97 13.73 -30.36 8.61
C THR A 97 12.34 -30.55 9.22
N THR A 98 12.14 -29.99 10.41
CA THR A 98 10.84 -29.94 11.07
C THR A 98 10.37 -28.51 11.23
N TYR A 99 9.07 -28.29 11.06
CA TYR A 99 8.44 -26.98 11.15
C TYR A 99 7.56 -26.91 12.38
N LYS A 100 7.67 -25.82 13.12
CA LYS A 100 6.79 -25.49 14.24
C LYS A 100 6.20 -24.09 14.03
N LEU A 101 4.94 -23.87 14.42
CA LEU A 101 4.39 -22.53 14.46
C LEU A 101 5.06 -21.72 15.58
N ASN A 102 5.32 -20.43 15.33
CA ASN A 102 5.73 -19.49 16.36
C ASN A 102 4.68 -19.48 17.48
N SER A 103 5.13 -19.69 18.73
CA SER A 103 4.22 -19.88 19.86
C SER A 103 3.37 -18.64 20.19
N THR A 104 3.94 -17.45 19.99
CA THR A 104 3.24 -16.18 20.21
C THR A 104 2.14 -16.00 19.18
N PHE A 105 2.49 -16.20 17.90
CA PHE A 105 1.54 -16.15 16.78
C PHE A 105 0.41 -17.18 16.95
N GLN A 106 0.76 -18.43 17.27
CA GLN A 106 -0.18 -19.53 17.46
C GLN A 106 -1.16 -19.23 18.61
N THR A 107 -0.66 -18.75 19.75
CA THR A 107 -1.50 -18.44 20.93
C THR A 107 -2.46 -17.30 20.64
N ASN A 108 -1.98 -16.22 20.01
CA ASN A 108 -2.82 -15.06 19.72
C ASN A 108 -3.85 -15.33 18.62
N LEU A 109 -3.50 -16.14 17.61
CA LEU A 109 -4.46 -16.56 16.60
C LEU A 109 -5.54 -17.49 17.18
N ARG A 110 -5.17 -18.42 18.08
CA ARG A 110 -6.15 -19.25 18.82
C ARG A 110 -7.10 -18.39 19.65
N LYS A 111 -6.56 -17.42 20.41
CA LYS A 111 -7.38 -16.47 21.19
C LYS A 111 -8.35 -15.72 20.29
N HIS A 112 -7.86 -15.15 19.19
CA HIS A 112 -8.67 -14.42 18.23
C HIS A 112 -9.83 -15.25 17.66
N MET A 113 -9.59 -16.53 17.33
CA MET A 113 -10.64 -17.43 16.84
C MET A 113 -11.71 -17.77 17.88
N ILE A 114 -11.37 -17.77 19.18
CA ILE A 114 -12.27 -18.16 20.26
C ILE A 114 -13.06 -16.94 20.79
N SER A 115 -12.38 -15.83 21.05
CA SER A 115 -13.00 -14.65 21.66
C SER A 115 -13.56 -13.66 20.65
N GLY A 116 -13.24 -13.81 19.37
CA GLY A 116 -13.37 -12.72 18.40
C GLY A 116 -12.36 -11.61 18.67
N GLY A 117 -11.97 -10.87 17.63
CA GLY A 117 -11.13 -9.69 17.78
C GLY A 117 -11.94 -8.50 18.27
N ILE A 118 -11.69 -8.05 19.50
CA ILE A 118 -12.13 -6.72 19.98
C ILE A 118 -11.03 -5.74 19.60
N LEU A 119 -11.32 -4.85 18.63
CA LEU A 119 -10.38 -3.81 18.25
C LEU A 119 -10.01 -2.98 19.48
N PRO A 120 -8.76 -2.49 19.61
CA PRO A 120 -8.40 -1.62 20.72
C PRO A 120 -9.27 -0.37 20.78
N ARG A 121 -9.89 0.00 19.65
CA ARG A 121 -10.74 1.18 19.48
C ARG A 121 -12.12 0.75 19.01
N GLU A 122 -13.12 1.12 19.79
CA GLU A 122 -14.52 0.97 19.40
C GLU A 122 -14.98 2.17 18.55
N PRO A 123 -15.87 1.95 17.57
CA PRO A 123 -16.47 3.04 16.82
C PRO A 123 -17.28 3.93 17.77
N MET A 124 -17.22 5.23 17.52
CA MET A 124 -17.96 6.21 18.30
C MET A 124 -19.47 6.00 18.11
N PRO A 125 -20.29 6.18 19.17
CA PRO A 125 -21.73 6.10 19.05
C PRO A 125 -22.26 7.14 18.05
N GLN A 126 -23.24 6.72 17.23
CA GLN A 126 -23.89 7.58 16.24
C GLN A 126 -24.56 8.83 16.84
N SER A 127 -24.81 8.83 18.15
CA SER A 127 -25.35 9.98 18.89
C SER A 127 -24.35 11.12 19.09
N VAL A 128 -23.06 10.80 19.06
CA VAL A 128 -21.95 11.76 19.27
C VAL A 128 -21.44 12.28 17.92
N THR A 129 -21.38 11.38 16.93
CA THR A 129 -20.97 11.71 15.58
C THR A 129 -22.10 12.45 14.89
N ALA A 130 -21.82 13.62 14.31
CA ALA A 130 -22.78 14.31 13.45
C ALA A 130 -23.04 13.53 12.14
N ARG A 131 -23.56 14.18 11.10
CA ARG A 131 -23.73 13.58 9.76
C ARG A 131 -22.40 12.96 9.27
N LEU A 132 -22.32 11.64 9.30
CA LEU A 132 -21.24 10.87 8.70
C LEU A 132 -21.34 10.96 7.17
N PRO A 133 -20.20 10.99 6.45
CA PRO A 133 -20.19 10.98 5.00
C PRO A 133 -20.74 9.65 4.47
N THR A 134 -21.39 9.69 3.31
CA THR A 134 -21.80 8.45 2.63
C THR A 134 -20.57 7.72 2.07
N SER A 135 -20.70 6.41 1.76
CA SER A 135 -19.59 5.67 1.13
C SER A 135 -19.12 6.32 -0.17
N GLU A 136 -20.03 6.89 -0.96
CA GLU A 136 -19.70 7.57 -2.23
C GLU A 136 -18.94 8.88 -1.99
N GLU A 137 -19.37 9.68 -1.01
CA GLU A 137 -18.65 10.91 -0.62
C GLU A 137 -17.25 10.61 -0.08
N LEU A 138 -17.10 9.50 0.63
CA LEU A 138 -15.83 9.05 1.20
C LEU A 138 -14.88 8.52 0.12
N ASP A 139 -15.39 7.76 -0.84
CA ASP A 139 -14.62 7.28 -1.99
C ASP A 139 -14.17 8.45 -2.87
N ALA A 140 -15.05 9.41 -3.14
CA ALA A 140 -14.72 10.62 -3.89
C ALA A 140 -13.64 11.46 -3.17
N TYR A 141 -13.77 11.62 -1.84
CA TYR A 141 -12.75 12.28 -1.02
C TYR A 141 -11.39 11.59 -1.11
N ALA A 142 -11.36 10.26 -0.93
CA ALA A 142 -10.12 9.49 -0.99
C ALA A 142 -9.43 9.63 -2.36
N HIS A 143 -10.20 9.57 -3.45
CA HIS A 143 -9.67 9.77 -4.81
C HIS A 143 -9.16 11.19 -5.04
N GLU A 144 -9.92 12.23 -4.64
CA GLU A 144 -9.49 13.63 -4.82
C GLU A 144 -8.20 13.92 -4.04
N GLN A 145 -8.11 13.48 -2.78
CA GLN A 145 -6.89 13.67 -1.98
C GLN A 145 -5.69 12.94 -2.58
N TRP A 146 -5.87 11.68 -3.01
CA TRP A 146 -4.81 10.90 -3.64
C TRP A 146 -4.32 11.52 -4.94
N GLU A 147 -5.22 12.00 -5.80
CA GLU A 147 -4.86 12.71 -7.02
C GLU A 147 -4.14 14.03 -6.73
N CYS A 148 -4.61 14.81 -5.76
CA CYS A 148 -3.95 16.04 -5.33
C CYS A 148 -2.52 15.76 -4.83
N PHE A 149 -2.33 14.71 -4.04
CA PHE A 149 -1.01 14.28 -3.58
C PHE A 149 -0.08 13.95 -4.75
N LEU A 150 -0.52 13.11 -5.69
CA LEU A 150 0.29 12.72 -6.85
C LEU A 150 0.59 13.92 -7.77
N LEU A 151 -0.37 14.81 -7.98
CA LEU A 151 -0.17 16.03 -8.75
C LEU A 151 0.88 16.93 -8.13
N GLN A 152 0.85 17.12 -6.80
CA GLN A 152 1.85 17.91 -6.10
C GLN A 152 3.23 17.25 -6.13
N LEU A 153 3.27 15.91 -6.15
CA LEU A 153 4.50 15.13 -6.28
C LEU A 153 5.16 15.32 -7.65
N ILE A 154 4.40 15.51 -8.73
CA ILE A 154 4.94 15.67 -10.09
C ILE A 154 5.15 17.15 -10.45
N SER A 155 4.23 18.02 -10.02
CA SER A 155 4.09 19.40 -10.48
C SER A 155 3.91 20.34 -9.28
N SER A 156 5.00 20.64 -8.58
CA SER A 156 4.99 21.53 -7.41
C SER A 156 4.53 22.97 -7.69
N GLY A 157 4.43 23.36 -8.97
CA GLY A 157 4.05 24.72 -9.41
C GLY A 157 2.60 24.92 -9.84
N GLN A 158 1.76 23.87 -9.94
CA GLN A 158 0.38 23.96 -10.45
C GLN A 158 -0.71 23.50 -9.46
N ALA A 159 -0.34 23.19 -8.21
CA ALA A 159 -1.33 22.85 -7.18
C ALA A 159 -2.13 24.11 -6.76
N GLU A 160 -3.29 24.34 -7.38
CA GLU A 160 -4.21 25.45 -7.08
C GLU A 160 -4.76 25.41 -5.64
N LYS A 161 -4.81 24.22 -5.02
CA LYS A 161 -5.14 24.03 -3.60
C LYS A 161 -3.85 23.69 -2.85
N SER A 162 -3.41 24.57 -1.98
CA SER A 162 -2.35 24.30 -1.00
C SER A 162 -2.86 23.29 0.03
N THR A 163 -2.75 22.01 -0.27
CA THR A 163 -2.81 20.96 0.74
C THR A 163 -1.65 21.16 1.72
N SER A 164 -1.93 21.12 3.02
CA SER A 164 -0.96 21.40 4.08
C SER A 164 0.03 20.26 4.30
N PHE A 165 0.50 19.63 3.23
CA PHE A 165 1.52 18.60 3.36
C PHE A 165 2.74 19.20 4.03
N SER A 166 3.24 18.51 5.06
CA SER A 166 4.52 18.84 5.66
C SER A 166 5.59 18.86 4.57
N SER A 167 6.25 20.01 4.40
CA SER A 167 7.33 20.20 3.41
C SER A 167 8.44 19.15 3.56
N SER A 168 8.61 18.62 4.78
CA SER A 168 9.51 17.51 5.09
C SER A 168 9.08 16.20 4.39
N MET A 169 7.80 15.84 4.47
CA MET A 169 7.26 14.61 3.87
C MET A 169 7.33 14.64 2.34
N MET A 170 6.95 15.76 1.74
CA MET A 170 7.04 15.93 0.30
C MET A 170 8.50 15.80 -0.17
N ARG A 171 9.46 16.39 0.55
CA ARG A 171 10.89 16.25 0.23
C ARG A 171 11.38 14.81 0.28
N ILE A 172 10.82 13.97 1.15
CA ILE A 172 11.20 12.56 1.27
C ILE A 172 10.78 11.80 0.02
N PHE A 173 9.51 11.91 -0.38
CA PHE A 173 9.02 11.23 -1.57
C PHE A 173 9.67 11.77 -2.86
N GLN A 174 9.96 13.07 -2.91
CA GLN A 174 10.65 13.67 -4.04
C GLN A 174 12.09 13.19 -4.21
N ARG A 175 12.83 12.83 -3.14
CA ARG A 175 14.23 12.38 -3.26
C ARG A 175 14.40 11.09 -4.07
N GLY A 176 13.41 10.19 -4.06
CA GLY A 176 13.44 8.95 -4.84
C GLY A 176 12.78 9.06 -6.23
N LEU A 177 11.80 9.96 -6.36
CA LEU A 177 10.91 10.05 -7.52
C LEU A 177 11.24 11.22 -8.46
N LEU A 178 11.93 12.26 -7.97
CA LEU A 178 12.33 13.43 -8.73
C LEU A 178 13.86 13.62 -8.69
N ARG A 179 14.45 13.97 -9.84
CA ARG A 179 15.79 14.53 -9.95
C ARG A 179 15.68 16.04 -9.83
N GLN A 180 16.28 16.59 -8.78
CA GLN A 180 16.47 18.03 -8.64
C GLN A 180 17.92 18.37 -9.00
N ARG A 181 18.12 19.14 -10.07
CA ARG A 181 19.40 19.84 -10.34
C ARG A 181 19.23 21.28 -9.88
N ASP A 182 20.27 21.87 -9.29
CA ASP A 182 20.26 23.14 -8.55
C ASP A 182 19.72 24.38 -9.30
N LYS A 183 19.31 24.28 -10.57
CA LYS A 183 18.74 25.39 -11.37
C LYS A 183 17.63 24.99 -12.37
N GLU A 184 17.17 23.74 -12.38
CA GLU A 184 16.09 23.30 -13.28
C GLU A 184 14.84 22.90 -12.49
N ALA A 185 13.67 23.00 -13.13
CA ALA A 185 12.45 22.43 -12.59
C ALA A 185 12.67 20.93 -12.28
N PRO A 186 12.14 20.42 -11.15
CA PRO A 186 12.33 19.03 -10.78
C PRO A 186 11.83 18.13 -11.91
N ARG A 187 12.68 17.20 -12.38
CA ARG A 187 12.35 16.26 -13.44
C ARG A 187 12.06 14.90 -12.84
N LEU A 188 11.08 14.19 -13.38
CA LEU A 188 10.75 12.84 -12.95
C LEU A 188 11.92 11.89 -13.23
N THR A 189 12.20 10.97 -12.31
CA THR A 189 13.16 9.88 -12.54
C THR A 189 12.51 8.71 -13.28
N GLU A 190 13.30 7.79 -13.81
CA GLU A 190 12.79 6.52 -14.36
C GLU A 190 11.92 5.77 -13.33
N SER A 191 12.38 5.74 -12.07
CA SER A 191 11.64 5.19 -10.94
C SER A 191 10.36 5.97 -10.65
N GLY A 192 10.40 7.30 -10.72
CA GLY A 192 9.24 8.18 -10.58
C GLY A 192 8.18 7.92 -11.63
N PHE A 193 8.59 7.74 -12.88
CA PHE A 193 7.67 7.42 -13.97
C PHE A 193 7.04 6.04 -13.80
N GLN A 194 7.87 5.04 -13.47
CA GLN A 194 7.37 3.70 -13.18
C GLN A 194 6.32 3.75 -12.07
N PHE A 195 6.60 4.45 -10.97
CA PHE A 195 5.69 4.64 -9.85
C PHE A 195 4.33 5.20 -10.27
N LEU A 196 4.29 6.26 -11.09
CA LEU A 196 3.03 6.84 -11.57
C LEU A 196 2.17 5.89 -12.39
N LEU A 197 2.77 4.92 -13.06
CA LEU A 197 2.05 3.92 -13.86
C LEU A 197 1.53 2.75 -13.03
N MET A 198 2.09 2.49 -11.84
CA MET A 198 1.70 1.40 -10.95
C MET A 198 0.26 1.54 -10.48
N ASP A 199 -0.41 0.43 -10.18
CA ASP A 199 -1.75 0.44 -9.57
C ASP A 199 -1.75 1.21 -8.23
N THR A 200 -2.92 1.72 -7.84
CA THR A 200 -3.07 2.57 -6.65
C THR A 200 -2.56 1.89 -5.38
N ASN A 201 -2.75 0.58 -5.24
CA ASN A 201 -2.28 -0.15 -4.06
C ASN A 201 -0.75 -0.23 -4.07
N ALA A 202 -0.13 -0.55 -5.19
CA ALA A 202 1.33 -0.59 -5.31
C ALA A 202 1.98 0.79 -5.10
N GLN A 203 1.34 1.86 -5.58
CA GLN A 203 1.76 3.25 -5.28
C GLN A 203 1.66 3.53 -3.78
N LEU A 204 0.51 3.23 -3.18
CA LEU A 204 0.28 3.39 -1.74
C LEU A 204 1.36 2.66 -0.94
N TRP A 205 1.72 1.44 -1.34
CA TRP A 205 2.75 0.68 -0.66
C TRP A 205 4.13 1.27 -0.71
N TYR A 206 4.50 1.79 -1.88
CA TYR A 206 5.77 2.48 -2.02
C TYR A 206 5.83 3.68 -1.07
N ILE A 207 4.77 4.49 -1.01
CA ILE A 207 4.69 5.66 -0.14
C ILE A 207 4.73 5.27 1.35
N ILE A 208 3.95 4.29 1.77
CA ILE A 208 3.93 3.84 3.18
C ILE A 208 5.29 3.26 3.60
N ARG A 209 5.97 2.53 2.71
CA ARG A 209 7.31 1.99 2.98
C ARG A 209 8.34 3.10 3.19
N GLU A 210 8.36 4.09 2.31
CA GLU A 210 9.28 5.23 2.44
C GLU A 210 8.95 6.04 3.70
N TYR A 211 7.66 6.17 4.05
CA TYR A 211 7.23 6.81 5.30
C TYR A 211 7.79 6.09 6.55
N ILE A 212 7.66 4.76 6.62
CA ILE A 212 8.16 3.95 7.75
C ILE A 212 9.70 3.95 7.80
N SER A 213 10.36 3.97 6.64
CA SER A 213 11.83 4.00 6.59
C SER A 213 12.36 5.34 7.10
N ASN A 214 11.68 6.44 6.78
CA ASN A 214 12.07 7.78 7.21
C ASN A 214 11.71 8.07 8.68
N SER A 215 10.63 7.51 9.20
CA SER A 215 10.24 7.74 10.61
C SER A 215 11.25 7.19 11.61
N GLU A 216 12.06 6.20 11.21
CA GLU A 216 13.19 5.69 12.02
C GLU A 216 14.26 6.77 12.22
N GLU A 217 14.48 7.65 11.24
CA GLU A 217 15.39 8.81 11.37
C GLU A 217 14.84 9.87 12.34
N GLN A 218 13.52 9.90 12.55
CA GLN A 218 12.83 10.80 13.46
C GLN A 218 12.69 10.23 14.88
N GLY A 219 13.15 9.00 15.12
CA GLY A 219 13.13 8.34 16.43
C GLY A 219 11.83 7.62 16.78
N VAL A 220 10.91 7.44 15.82
CA VAL A 220 9.67 6.68 16.03
C VAL A 220 9.94 5.19 15.74
N ASP A 221 9.47 4.28 16.62
CA ASP A 221 9.63 2.85 16.39
C ASP A 221 8.79 2.37 15.20
N GLN A 222 9.44 1.74 14.23
CA GLN A 222 8.82 1.13 13.07
C GLN A 222 7.78 0.08 13.44
N ALA A 223 7.99 -0.67 14.53
CA ALA A 223 7.06 -1.70 14.96
C ALA A 223 5.71 -1.09 15.37
N ASP A 224 5.72 0.03 16.09
CA ASP A 224 4.50 0.71 16.54
C ASP A 224 3.74 1.35 15.37
N LEU A 225 4.46 1.91 14.39
CA LEU A 225 3.85 2.45 13.17
C LEU A 225 3.20 1.38 12.31
N ILE A 226 3.88 0.24 12.13
CA ILE A 226 3.35 -0.90 11.38
C ILE A 226 2.14 -1.49 12.10
N ALA A 227 2.22 -1.61 13.43
CA ALA A 227 1.10 -2.07 14.24
C ALA A 227 -0.12 -1.17 14.06
N PHE A 228 0.07 0.14 14.08
CA PHE A 228 -1.01 1.10 13.89
C PHE A 228 -1.60 1.09 12.46
N LEU A 229 -0.78 0.98 11.41
CA LEU A 229 -1.26 0.84 10.03
C LEU A 229 -2.08 -0.42 9.81
N LEU A 230 -1.62 -1.54 10.39
CA LEU A 230 -2.34 -2.81 10.33
C LEU A 230 -3.63 -2.73 11.13
N GLU A 231 -3.63 -2.08 12.29
CA GLU A 231 -4.84 -1.84 13.07
C GLU A 231 -5.85 -1.00 12.27
N LEU A 232 -5.40 0.10 11.65
CA LEU A 232 -6.23 0.96 10.81
C LEU A 232 -6.91 0.19 9.68
N SER A 233 -6.23 -0.82 9.12
CA SER A 233 -6.78 -1.65 8.05
C SER A 233 -7.96 -2.53 8.48
N PHE A 234 -8.15 -2.74 9.79
CA PHE A 234 -9.29 -3.48 10.36
C PHE A 234 -10.46 -2.60 10.79
N HIS A 235 -10.27 -1.28 10.81
CA HIS A 235 -11.36 -0.38 11.11
C HIS A 235 -12.39 -0.40 9.96
N THR A 236 -13.66 -0.26 10.30
CA THR A 236 -14.75 -0.25 9.33
C THR A 236 -14.73 1.06 8.54
N PRO A 237 -14.66 1.03 7.20
CA PRO A 237 -14.78 2.25 6.39
C PRO A 237 -16.10 2.97 6.68
N GLY A 238 -16.03 4.28 6.89
CA GLY A 238 -17.21 5.11 7.15
C GLY A 238 -17.64 5.23 8.61
N GLU A 239 -17.09 4.41 9.52
CA GLU A 239 -17.27 4.59 10.97
C GLU A 239 -16.28 5.61 11.54
N ALA A 240 -16.67 6.29 12.61
CA ALA A 240 -15.86 7.32 13.26
C ALA A 240 -15.15 6.78 14.49
N TYR A 241 -13.89 7.19 14.67
CA TYR A 241 -13.04 6.77 15.78
C TYR A 241 -12.38 7.98 16.43
N SER A 242 -12.35 8.03 17.76
CA SER A 242 -11.88 9.21 18.51
C SER A 242 -10.37 9.40 18.39
N LEU A 243 -9.94 10.64 18.13
CA LEU A 243 -8.53 11.04 18.13
C LEU A 243 -7.93 11.07 19.55
N ASP A 244 -8.75 11.17 20.59
CA ASP A 244 -8.26 11.28 21.98
C ASP A 244 -7.64 9.96 22.50
N THR A 245 -7.90 8.85 21.79
CA THR A 245 -7.31 7.54 22.09
C THR A 245 -5.91 7.34 21.48
N LEU A 246 -5.43 8.30 20.70
CA LEU A 246 -4.16 8.21 19.99
C LEU A 246 -3.02 8.77 20.82
N THR A 247 -1.84 8.18 20.69
CA THR A 247 -0.60 8.80 21.18
C THR A 247 -0.24 10.03 20.34
N ASP A 248 0.68 10.87 20.83
CA ASP A 248 1.13 12.07 20.09
C ASP A 248 1.71 11.72 18.71
N ASP A 249 2.46 10.62 18.64
CA ASP A 249 3.02 10.08 17.39
C ASP A 249 1.92 9.57 16.44
N GLN A 250 0.95 8.81 16.96
CA GLN A 250 -0.20 8.32 16.18
C GLN A 250 -1.07 9.48 15.67
N THR A 251 -1.20 10.55 16.44
CA THR A 251 -1.95 11.75 16.04
C THR A 251 -1.26 12.48 14.90
N THR A 252 0.08 12.53 14.91
CA THR A 252 0.87 13.09 13.81
C THR A 252 0.71 12.22 12.56
N MET A 253 0.83 10.91 12.72
CA MET A 253 0.64 9.94 11.65
C MET A 253 -0.77 10.00 11.04
N ILE A 254 -1.83 10.13 11.84
CA ILE A 254 -3.20 10.22 11.31
C ILE A 254 -3.42 11.48 10.48
N LYS A 255 -2.77 12.60 10.83
CA LYS A 255 -2.80 13.82 10.00
C LYS A 255 -2.11 13.58 8.66
N ASP A 256 -0.95 12.94 8.68
CA ASP A 256 -0.22 12.58 7.46
C ASP A 256 -1.03 11.63 6.57
N LEU A 257 -1.65 10.60 7.16
CA LEU A 257 -2.52 9.65 6.46
C LEU A 257 -3.81 10.31 5.94
N ALA A 258 -4.27 11.38 6.59
CA ALA A 258 -5.42 12.16 6.13
C ALA A 258 -5.10 12.98 4.89
N ASP A 259 -3.91 13.55 4.83
CA ASP A 259 -3.44 14.25 3.64
C ASP A 259 -3.28 13.30 2.44
N LEU A 260 -2.95 12.02 2.68
CA LEU A 260 -2.97 10.97 1.66
C LEU A 260 -4.38 10.46 1.31
N GLY A 261 -5.42 10.84 2.05
CA GLY A 261 -6.80 10.37 1.82
C GLY A 261 -7.12 8.98 2.38
N LEU A 262 -6.26 8.40 3.22
CA LEU A 262 -6.53 7.13 3.90
C LEU A 262 -7.55 7.27 5.03
N VAL A 263 -7.61 8.45 5.63
CA VAL A 263 -8.56 8.80 6.69
C VAL A 263 -9.13 10.19 6.44
N LYS A 264 -10.40 10.39 6.76
CA LYS A 264 -11.03 11.71 6.75
C LYS A 264 -11.13 12.23 8.17
N LEU A 265 -10.53 13.39 8.43
CA LEU A 265 -10.64 14.06 9.73
C LEU A 265 -11.92 14.88 9.80
N GLN A 266 -12.65 14.74 10.90
CA GLN A 266 -13.82 15.56 11.21
C GLN A 266 -13.75 16.06 12.65
N LYS A 267 -14.16 17.31 12.83
CA LYS A 267 -14.22 17.95 14.14
C LYS A 267 -15.67 18.20 14.51
N GLY A 268 -16.07 17.71 15.67
CA GLY A 268 -17.32 18.09 16.32
C GLY A 268 -17.16 19.35 17.15
N ARG A 269 -18.17 19.60 18.00
CA ARG A 269 -18.17 20.77 18.90
C ARG A 269 -17.19 20.64 20.07
N LYS A 270 -16.86 19.41 20.48
CA LYS A 270 -15.99 19.11 21.63
C LYS A 270 -14.94 18.04 21.32
N GLU A 271 -15.31 17.08 20.47
CA GLU A 271 -14.46 15.93 20.15
C GLU A 271 -14.06 15.96 18.68
N SER A 272 -12.91 15.36 18.37
CA SER A 272 -12.41 15.21 17.01
C SER A 272 -12.22 13.73 16.71
N TRP A 273 -12.60 13.31 15.50
CA TRP A 273 -12.55 11.91 15.09
C TRP A 273 -11.99 11.75 13.68
N PHE A 274 -11.54 10.54 13.38
CA PHE A 274 -11.12 10.12 12.05
C PHE A 274 -12.04 9.04 11.50
N ILE A 275 -12.20 9.02 10.18
CA ILE A 275 -13.05 8.08 9.45
C ILE A 275 -12.17 7.37 8.40
N PRO A 276 -11.90 6.07 8.54
CA PRO A 276 -11.12 5.30 7.57
C PRO A 276 -11.78 5.24 6.20
N THR A 277 -10.97 5.33 5.14
CA THR A 277 -11.41 5.14 3.74
C THR A 277 -11.09 3.74 3.25
N LYS A 278 -11.63 3.36 2.08
CA LYS A 278 -11.32 2.06 1.46
C LYS A 278 -9.83 1.89 1.16
N LEU A 279 -9.09 3.00 0.97
CA LEU A 279 -7.63 2.96 0.80
C LEU A 279 -6.93 2.42 2.06
N ALA A 280 -7.42 2.75 3.25
CA ALA A 280 -6.87 2.25 4.50
C ALA A 280 -7.11 0.74 4.69
N THR A 281 -8.30 0.25 4.34
CA THR A 281 -8.60 -1.20 4.43
C THR A 281 -7.80 -2.03 3.42
N ASN A 282 -7.47 -1.44 2.26
CA ASN A 282 -6.64 -2.11 1.25
C ASN A 282 -5.21 -2.38 1.73
N LEU A 283 -4.77 -1.78 2.84
CA LEU A 283 -3.46 -2.05 3.44
C LEU A 283 -3.33 -3.53 3.90
N SER A 284 -4.28 -4.14 4.60
CA SER A 284 -4.11 -5.56 4.97
C SER A 284 -4.39 -6.52 3.82
N VAL A 285 -5.07 -6.07 2.76
CA VAL A 285 -5.54 -6.91 1.66
C VAL A 285 -4.53 -6.91 0.52
N SER A 286 -3.37 -7.49 0.80
CA SER A 286 -2.22 -7.54 -0.13
C SER A 286 -2.37 -8.45 -1.36
N LEU A 287 -3.55 -9.05 -1.62
CA LEU A 287 -3.69 -10.12 -2.63
C LEU A 287 -5.04 -10.21 -3.35
N THR A 288 -6.05 -9.39 -3.06
CA THR A 288 -7.27 -9.41 -3.88
C THR A 288 -7.23 -8.27 -4.87
N ASP A 289 -7.08 -8.66 -6.12
CA ASP A 289 -7.24 -7.93 -7.38
C ASP A 289 -8.32 -6.85 -7.31
N SER A 290 -8.03 -5.70 -6.67
CA SER A 290 -8.87 -4.52 -6.72
C SER A 290 -8.42 -3.70 -7.92
N SER A 291 -8.55 -4.30 -9.10
CA SER A 291 -8.48 -3.62 -10.40
C SER A 291 -9.72 -2.73 -10.58
N SER A 292 -9.93 -1.78 -9.67
CA SER A 292 -10.96 -0.76 -9.79
C SER A 292 -10.34 0.57 -10.20
N ARG A 293 -9.39 0.58 -11.15
CA ARG A 293 -9.31 1.72 -12.07
C ARG A 293 -10.41 1.56 -13.12
N LYS A 294 -11.66 1.76 -12.72
CA LYS A 294 -12.75 2.02 -13.67
C LYS A 294 -13.04 3.51 -13.64
N GLN A 295 -12.24 4.28 -14.38
CA GLN A 295 -12.65 5.54 -15.02
C GLN A 295 -11.49 6.10 -15.86
N GLY A 296 -11.32 5.54 -17.05
CA GLY A 296 -10.42 6.05 -18.07
C GLY A 296 -9.94 4.94 -18.98
N PHE A 297 -10.46 4.91 -20.20
CA PHE A 297 -9.91 4.09 -21.27
C PHE A 297 -9.10 5.00 -22.20
N VAL A 298 -7.94 4.52 -22.64
CA VAL A 298 -7.07 5.25 -23.56
C VAL A 298 -7.07 4.52 -24.89
N VAL A 299 -7.69 5.13 -25.90
CA VAL A 299 -7.68 4.59 -27.26
C VAL A 299 -6.48 5.16 -28.00
N VAL A 300 -5.67 4.30 -28.60
CA VAL A 300 -4.58 4.69 -29.48
C VAL A 300 -4.88 4.19 -30.89
N GLU A 301 -4.89 5.10 -31.87
CA GLU A 301 -5.11 4.80 -33.28
C GLU A 301 -3.79 4.50 -34.02
N THR A 302 -3.90 3.90 -35.20
CA THR A 302 -2.75 3.57 -36.08
C THR A 302 -2.01 4.80 -36.63
N ASN A 303 -2.62 5.98 -36.55
CA ASN A 303 -2.04 7.27 -36.92
C ASN A 303 -1.28 7.95 -35.75
N PHE A 304 -1.03 7.23 -34.65
CA PHE A 304 -0.41 7.72 -33.42
C PHE A 304 -1.21 8.80 -32.66
N ARG A 305 -2.50 8.96 -32.96
CA ARG A 305 -3.40 9.76 -32.13
C ARG A 305 -3.88 8.95 -30.93
N MET A 306 -4.01 9.64 -29.81
CA MET A 306 -4.54 9.07 -28.58
C MET A 306 -5.73 9.87 -28.06
N TYR A 307 -6.69 9.13 -27.51
CA TYR A 307 -7.92 9.64 -26.94
C TYR A 307 -8.10 9.01 -25.57
N ALA A 308 -7.86 9.79 -24.51
CA ALA A 308 -8.03 9.33 -23.14
C ALA A 308 -9.32 9.91 -22.56
N TYR A 309 -10.26 9.02 -22.21
CA TYR A 309 -11.55 9.41 -21.66
C TYR A 309 -11.46 9.59 -20.15
N SER A 310 -10.89 10.72 -19.72
CA SER A 310 -10.75 11.04 -18.31
C SER A 310 -10.92 12.53 -18.07
N SER A 311 -11.53 12.86 -16.93
CA SER A 311 -11.61 14.22 -16.37
C SER A 311 -10.46 14.52 -15.40
N SER A 312 -9.63 13.53 -15.07
CA SER A 312 -8.53 13.65 -14.11
C SER A 312 -7.40 14.52 -14.67
N LYS A 313 -7.04 15.57 -13.92
CA LYS A 313 -5.85 16.40 -14.22
C LYS A 313 -4.57 15.57 -14.16
N LEU A 314 -4.49 14.59 -13.25
CA LEU A 314 -3.34 13.70 -13.11
C LEU A 314 -3.10 12.88 -14.38
N HIS A 315 -4.16 12.29 -14.94
CA HIS A 315 -4.03 11.54 -16.19
C HIS A 315 -3.53 12.43 -17.34
N CYS A 316 -3.99 13.68 -17.43
CA CYS A 316 -3.49 14.64 -18.43
C CYS A 316 -1.98 14.86 -18.28
N GLU A 317 -1.51 15.12 -17.06
CA GLU A 317 -0.08 15.34 -16.81
C GLU A 317 0.77 14.09 -17.07
N ILE A 318 0.28 12.89 -16.72
CA ILE A 318 0.97 11.64 -17.05
C ILE A 318 1.11 11.48 -18.57
N LEU A 319 0.06 11.79 -19.34
CA LEU A 319 0.10 11.71 -20.80
C LEU A 319 1.07 12.72 -21.41
N ARG A 320 1.18 13.94 -20.85
CA ARG A 320 2.15 14.96 -21.31
C ARG A 320 3.61 14.51 -21.21
N LEU A 321 3.91 13.51 -20.37
CA LEU A 321 5.27 13.01 -20.20
C LEU A 321 5.79 12.28 -21.46
N PHE A 322 4.90 11.74 -22.31
CA PHE A 322 5.30 10.97 -23.49
C PHE A 322 4.53 11.29 -24.77
N ALA A 323 3.44 12.06 -24.67
CA ALA A 323 2.62 12.49 -25.80
C ALA A 323 2.44 14.00 -25.80
N ARG A 324 2.24 14.56 -26.99
CA ARG A 324 1.84 15.96 -27.15
C ARG A 324 0.33 16.06 -27.00
N VAL A 325 -0.14 16.59 -25.88
CA VAL A 325 -1.57 16.89 -25.68
C VAL A 325 -1.95 18.08 -26.57
N GLU A 326 -2.91 17.86 -27.47
CA GLU A 326 -3.40 18.86 -28.43
C GLU A 326 -4.62 19.60 -27.88
N TYR A 327 -5.59 18.84 -27.33
CA TYR A 327 -6.84 19.39 -26.80
C TYR A 327 -7.22 18.69 -25.50
N GLN A 328 -7.73 19.47 -24.55
CA GLN A 328 -8.34 18.97 -23.31
C GLN A 328 -9.79 19.45 -23.26
N LEU A 329 -10.72 18.49 -23.31
CA LEU A 329 -12.15 18.67 -23.13
C LEU A 329 -12.55 18.14 -21.73
N PRO A 330 -13.77 18.43 -21.23
CA PRO A 330 -14.16 18.06 -19.87
C PRO A 330 -14.01 16.57 -19.51
N ASN A 331 -14.23 15.67 -20.47
CA ASN A 331 -14.16 14.22 -20.28
C ASN A 331 -13.25 13.51 -21.31
N LEU A 332 -12.45 14.26 -22.07
CA LEU A 332 -11.64 13.72 -23.15
C LEU A 332 -10.33 14.50 -23.30
N ILE A 333 -9.22 13.79 -23.29
CA ILE A 333 -7.89 14.32 -23.56
C ILE A 333 -7.45 13.76 -24.92
N VAL A 334 -7.17 14.65 -25.87
CA VAL A 334 -6.70 14.31 -27.20
C VAL A 334 -5.23 14.66 -27.32
N GLY A 335 -4.42 13.71 -27.75
CA GLY A 335 -2.99 13.92 -27.97
C GLY A 335 -2.47 13.14 -29.16
N ALA A 336 -1.21 13.40 -29.51
CA ALA A 336 -0.48 12.67 -30.52
C ALA A 336 0.89 12.24 -29.98
N ILE A 337 1.25 10.99 -30.23
CA ILE A 337 2.58 10.47 -29.93
C ILE A 337 3.48 10.84 -31.11
N THR A 338 4.40 11.79 -30.91
CA THR A 338 5.33 12.23 -31.96
C THR A 338 6.72 11.68 -31.69
N LYS A 339 7.55 11.67 -32.73
CA LYS A 339 8.98 11.33 -32.59
C LYS A 339 9.62 12.20 -31.49
N GLU A 340 9.39 13.51 -31.54
CA GLU A 340 9.93 14.47 -30.57
C GLU A 340 9.45 14.22 -29.14
N SER A 341 8.18 13.90 -28.93
CA SER A 341 7.66 13.61 -27.59
C SER A 341 8.29 12.36 -26.99
N LEU A 342 8.53 11.33 -27.81
CA LEU A 342 9.22 10.10 -27.39
C LEU A 342 10.71 10.34 -27.10
N TYR A 343 11.43 11.12 -27.91
CA TYR A 343 12.83 11.45 -27.61
C TYR A 343 12.95 12.20 -26.28
N ASN A 344 12.06 13.17 -26.02
CA ASN A 344 12.04 13.89 -24.74
C ASN A 344 11.72 12.93 -23.58
N ALA A 345 10.74 12.03 -23.75
CA ALA A 345 10.43 11.00 -22.74
C ALA A 345 11.65 10.11 -22.44
N PHE A 346 12.35 9.65 -23.47
CA PHE A 346 13.54 8.80 -23.33
C PHE A 346 14.71 9.54 -22.69
N GLU A 347 14.92 10.82 -23.01
CA GLU A 347 15.90 11.68 -22.32
C GLU A 347 15.59 11.86 -20.83
N ASN A 348 14.31 11.89 -20.46
CA ASN A 348 13.85 11.92 -19.07
C ASN A 348 13.91 10.54 -18.39
N GLY A 349 14.38 9.50 -19.07
CA GLY A 349 14.60 8.17 -18.51
C GLY A 349 13.37 7.26 -18.58
N ILE A 350 12.35 7.60 -19.37
CA ILE A 350 11.22 6.72 -19.63
C ILE A 350 11.67 5.64 -20.62
N THR A 351 11.34 4.37 -20.38
CA THR A 351 11.68 3.29 -21.31
C THR A 351 10.48 2.91 -22.18
N ALA A 352 10.75 2.42 -23.41
CA ALA A 352 9.68 1.94 -24.29
C ALA A 352 8.84 0.82 -23.67
N GLY A 353 9.46 -0.03 -22.84
CA GLY A 353 8.74 -1.08 -22.10
C GLY A 353 7.72 -0.52 -21.12
N GLN A 354 8.05 0.56 -20.40
CA GLN A 354 7.12 1.22 -19.47
C GLN A 354 5.94 1.87 -20.20
N LEU A 355 6.17 2.44 -21.39
CA LEU A 355 5.10 3.00 -22.23
C LEU A 355 4.11 1.94 -22.72
N LEU A 356 4.59 0.74 -23.02
CA LEU A 356 3.74 -0.38 -23.48
C LEU A 356 3.04 -1.11 -22.33
N VAL A 357 3.54 -0.97 -21.10
CA VAL A 357 2.98 -1.60 -19.88
C VAL A 357 1.95 -0.69 -19.19
N THR A 358 1.51 0.40 -19.82
CA THR A 358 0.29 1.09 -19.39
C THR A 358 -0.82 0.04 -19.28
N PRO A 359 -1.42 -0.14 -18.09
CA PRO A 359 -2.17 -1.34 -17.77
C PRO A 359 -3.49 -1.35 -18.53
N GLU A 360 -3.47 -1.93 -19.72
CA GLU A 360 -4.66 -2.47 -20.38
C GLU A 360 -4.35 -3.90 -20.84
N TYR A 361 -5.08 -4.83 -20.22
CA TYR A 361 -5.45 -6.16 -20.71
C TYR A 361 -4.33 -7.13 -21.13
N ARG A 362 -4.00 -8.04 -20.21
CA ARG A 362 -3.99 -9.47 -20.53
C ARG A 362 -5.11 -10.17 -19.80
#